data_AF-A0A527YCL2-F1
#
_entry.id   AF-A0A527YCL2-F1
#
_cell.length_a   1.000
_cell.length_b   1.000
_cell.length_c   1.000
_cell.angle_alpha   90.00
_cell.angle_beta   90.00
_cell.angle_gamma   90.00
#
_symmetry.space_group_name_H-M   'P 1'
#
loop_
_entity.id
_entity.type
_entity.pdbx_description
1 polymer ?
#
loop_
_entity_poly.entity_id
_entity_poly.type
_entity_poly.pdbx_seq_one_letter_code
_entity_poly.pdbx_strand_id
1 'polypeptide(L)' 'TRTIFNLLGPLSNPAGVVRQMVGVFLPEWIMPVAETLKALGADHAWVAHGDGYDEITTTGETQVAELVGGEIRSFTL' A
#
# COMPACT_ATOMS: atom_id res chain seq x y z
N THR A 1 13.05 4.13 15.64
CA THR A 1 11.62 3.90 15.91
C THR A 1 10.82 4.23 14.68
N ARG A 2 9.88 3.35 14.27
CA ARG A 2 8.92 3.65 13.19
C ARG A 2 7.74 4.43 13.78
N THR A 3 7.26 5.45 13.08
CA THR A 3 6.19 6.34 13.53
C THR A 3 5.13 6.49 12.43
N ILE A 4 3.99 7.10 12.76
CA ILE A 4 2.96 7.41 11.76
C ILE A 4 3.48 8.28 10.60
N PHE A 5 4.49 9.12 10.84
CA PHE A 5 5.10 9.96 9.81
C PHE A 5 5.76 9.13 8.69
N ASN A 6 6.18 7.89 8.96
CA ASN A 6 6.73 7.00 7.94
C ASN A 6 5.67 6.55 6.92
N LEU A 7 4.37 6.63 7.26
CA LEU A 7 3.27 6.29 6.36
C LEU A 7 2.74 7.51 5.59
N LEU A 8 2.97 8.73 6.10
CA LEU A 8 2.42 9.96 5.49
C LEU A 8 3.09 10.33 4.17
N GLY A 9 4.36 10.00 3.98
CA GLY A 9 5.11 10.32 2.77
C GLY A 9 4.45 9.79 1.50
N PRO A 10 4.24 8.46 1.38
CA PRO A 10 3.56 7.87 0.22
C PRO A 10 2.13 8.38 0.00
N LEU A 11 1.42 8.73 1.07
CA LEU A 11 0.03 9.20 1.00
C LEU A 11 -0.13 10.65 0.53
N SER A 12 0.96 11.44 0.54
CA SER A 12 0.93 12.89 0.31
C SER A 12 1.44 13.27 -1.09
N ASN A 13 1.04 12.52 -2.12
CA ASN A 13 1.53 12.73 -3.49
C ASN A 13 1.11 14.11 -4.04
N PRO A 14 2.04 15.04 -4.29
CA PRO A 14 1.71 16.41 -4.72
C PRO A 14 1.27 16.50 -6.19
N ALA A 15 1.47 15.45 -6.98
CA ALA A 15 1.11 15.42 -8.40
C ALA A 15 -0.34 14.99 -8.66
N GLY A 16 -1.13 14.71 -7.61
CA GLY A 16 -2.55 14.34 -7.75
C GLY A 16 -2.76 12.99 -8.44
N VAL A 17 -1.81 12.07 -8.29
CA VAL A 17 -1.88 10.75 -8.91
C VAL A 17 -3.01 9.91 -8.28
N VAL A 18 -3.90 9.37 -9.11
CA VAL A 18 -5.00 8.51 -8.69
C VAL A 18 -4.71 7.02 -8.79
N ARG A 19 -3.53 6.65 -9.32
CA ARG A 19 -3.07 5.25 -9.45
C ARG A 19 -1.66 5.05 -8.90
N GLN A 20 -1.50 4.22 -7.88
CA GLN A 20 -0.22 4.11 -7.17
C GLN A 20 0.07 2.72 -6.62
N MET A 21 1.36 2.38 -6.52
CA MET A 21 1.86 1.22 -5.79
C MET A 21 2.66 1.73 -4.58
N VAL A 22 2.29 1.28 -3.39
CA VAL A 22 2.87 1.74 -2.13
C VAL A 22 3.43 0.55 -1.36
N GLY A 23 4.69 0.69 -0.95
CA GLY A 23 5.36 -0.20 -0.03
C GLY A 23 5.01 0.10 1.42
N VAL A 24 4.81 -0.93 2.24
CA VAL A 24 4.72 -0.77 3.70
C VAL A 24 5.72 -1.63 4.44
N PHE A 25 6.21 -1.09 5.54
CA PHE A 25 7.35 -1.66 6.27
C PHE A 25 6.99 -2.85 7.18
N LEU A 26 5.71 -3.06 7.48
CA LEU A 26 5.15 -4.20 8.22
C LEU A 26 3.82 -4.59 7.55
N PRO A 27 3.47 -5.89 7.55
CA PRO A 27 2.27 -6.38 6.87
C PRO A 27 0.97 -5.83 7.47
N GLU A 28 0.95 -5.50 8.77
CA GLU A 28 -0.21 -4.91 9.45
C GLU A 28 -0.65 -3.55 8.88
N TRP A 29 0.23 -2.85 8.15
CA TRP A 29 -0.09 -1.56 7.51
C TRP A 29 -0.70 -1.69 6.13
N ILE A 30 -0.74 -2.89 5.54
CA ILE A 30 -1.26 -3.10 4.18
C ILE A 30 -2.70 -2.60 4.06
N MET A 31 -3.60 -3.11 4.92
CA MET A 31 -5.03 -2.76 4.86
C MET A 31 -5.30 -1.31 5.27
N PRO A 32 -4.77 -0.78 6.39
CA PRO A 32 -4.99 0.62 6.76
C PRO A 32 -4.54 1.62 5.70
N VAL A 33 -3.42 1.37 5.03
CA VAL A 33 -2.93 2.25 3.95
C VAL A 33 -3.83 2.13 2.71
N ALA A 34 -4.29 0.93 2.35
CA ALA A 34 -5.22 0.75 1.23
C ALA A 34 -6.57 1.47 1.46
N GLU A 35 -7.12 1.36 2.67
CA GLU A 35 -8.33 2.09 3.07
C GLU A 35 -8.12 3.61 3.07
N THR A 36 -6.95 4.07 3.51
CA THR A 36 -6.60 5.49 3.48
C THR A 36 -6.51 5.99 2.04
N LEU A 37 -5.87 5.24 1.13
CA LEU A 37 -5.82 5.59 -0.28
C LEU A 37 -7.21 5.65 -0.93
N LYS A 38 -8.10 4.72 -0.57
CA LYS A 38 -9.52 4.78 -0.96
C LYS A 38 -10.18 6.06 -0.47
N ALA A 39 -10.01 6.40 0.81
CA ALA A 39 -10.59 7.61 1.40
C ALA A 39 -10.05 8.91 0.78
N LEU A 40 -8.79 8.90 0.34
CA LEU A 40 -8.14 10.02 -0.36
C LEU A 40 -8.51 10.10 -1.87
N GLY A 41 -9.28 9.14 -2.38
CA GLY A 41 -9.82 9.17 -3.75
C GLY A 41 -8.96 8.48 -4.80
N ALA A 42 -8.13 7.50 -4.42
CA ALA A 42 -7.44 6.65 -5.39
C ALA A 42 -8.45 5.81 -6.22
N ASP A 43 -8.21 5.69 -7.52
CA ASP A 43 -8.99 4.87 -8.47
C ASP A 43 -8.49 3.41 -8.48
N HIS A 44 -7.17 3.25 -8.46
CA HIS A 44 -6.50 1.94 -8.40
C HIS A 44 -5.25 2.05 -7.53
N ALA A 45 -5.10 1.21 -6.50
CA ALA A 45 -3.85 1.17 -5.75
C ALA A 45 -3.45 -0.24 -5.35
N TRP A 46 -2.15 -0.50 -5.29
CA TRP A 46 -1.58 -1.68 -4.64
C TRP A 46 -0.81 -1.24 -3.41
N VAL A 47 -1.04 -1.91 -2.28
CA VAL A 47 -0.23 -1.77 -1.08
C VAL A 47 0.42 -3.10 -0.81
N ALA A 48 1.76 -3.14 -0.76
CA ALA A 48 2.52 -4.38 -0.71
C ALA A 48 3.53 -4.43 0.45
N HIS A 49 3.74 -5.64 0.97
CA HIS A 49 4.83 -5.99 1.86
C HIS A 49 5.41 -7.35 1.44
N GLY A 50 6.66 -7.38 1.01
CA GLY A 50 7.34 -8.60 0.57
C GLY A 50 8.33 -9.07 1.60
N ASP A 51 8.10 -10.21 2.25
CA ASP A 51 8.94 -10.85 3.30
C ASP A 51 10.07 -9.97 3.92
N GLY A 52 9.69 -8.92 4.66
CA GLY A 52 10.62 -8.00 5.34
C GLY A 52 10.99 -6.71 4.58
N TYR A 53 10.52 -6.55 3.35
CA TYR A 53 10.72 -5.42 2.46
C TYR A 53 9.42 -4.62 2.24
N ASP A 54 9.57 -3.32 2.02
CA ASP A 54 8.49 -2.40 1.61
C ASP A 54 8.34 -2.37 0.07
N GLU A 55 8.45 -3.53 -0.57
CA GLU A 55 8.28 -3.70 -2.01
C GLU A 55 7.84 -5.14 -2.33
N ILE A 56 7.52 -5.41 -3.59
CA ILE A 56 7.34 -6.78 -4.08
C ILE A 56 8.71 -7.45 -4.09
N THR A 57 8.82 -8.64 -3.51
CA THR A 57 10.08 -9.39 -3.45
C THR A 57 10.09 -10.60 -4.38
N THR A 58 11.30 -11.04 -4.77
CA THR A 58 11.54 -12.27 -5.53
C THR A 58 12.05 -13.41 -4.65
N THR A 59 12.37 -13.13 -3.38
CA THR A 59 13.03 -14.08 -2.47
C THR A 59 12.09 -14.65 -1.41
N GLY A 60 10.80 -14.33 -1.49
CA GLY A 60 9.77 -14.73 -0.53
C GLY A 60 8.38 -14.33 -1.02
N GLU A 61 7.38 -14.51 -0.17
CA GLU A 61 5.99 -14.12 -0.48
C GLU A 61 5.80 -12.61 -0.38
N THR A 62 4.92 -12.07 -1.22
CA THR A 62 4.45 -10.69 -1.09
C THR A 62 2.97 -10.63 -0.78
N GLN A 63 2.61 -10.03 0.35
CA GLN A 63 1.23 -9.76 0.70
C GLN A 63 0.79 -8.45 0.05
N VAL A 64 -0.36 -8.44 -0.61
CA VAL A 64 -0.89 -7.29 -1.34
C VAL A 64 -2.34 -7.02 -0.96
N ALA A 65 -2.69 -5.75 -0.74
CA ALA A 65 -4.05 -5.25 -0.87
C ALA A 65 -4.17 -4.40 -2.14
N GLU A 66 -5.11 -4.79 -3.00
CA GLU A 66 -5.45 -4.06 -4.21
C GLU A 66 -6.79 -3.36 -4.02
N LEU A 67 -6.79 -2.04 -4.21
CA LEU A 67 -7.97 -1.21 -4.41
C LEU A 67 -8.24 -1.09 -5.91
N VAL A 68 -9.41 -1.50 -6.40
CA VAL A 68 -9.88 -1.23 -7.78
C VAL A 68 -11.38 -0.94 -7.74
N GLY A 69 -11.80 0.18 -8.35
CA GLY A 69 -13.21 0.50 -8.48
C GLY A 69 -13.92 0.65 -7.13
N GLY A 70 -13.20 1.11 -6.10
CA GLY A 70 -13.71 1.27 -4.74
C GLY A 70 -13.71 0.00 -3.88
N GLU A 71 -13.41 -1.16 -4.45
CA GLU A 71 -13.32 -2.43 -3.71
C GLU A 71 -11.87 -2.77 -3.38
N ILE A 72 -11.63 -3.28 -2.17
CA ILE A 72 -10.31 -3.72 -1.73
C ILE A 72 -10.32 -5.25 -1.65
N ARG A 73 -9.37 -5.90 -2.33
CA ARG A 73 -9.13 -7.34 -2.24
C ARG A 73 -7.70 -7.63 -1.81
N SER A 74 -7.50 -8.71 -1.07
CA SER A 74 -6.17 -9.15 -0.64
C SER A 74 -5.77 -10.44 -1.32
N PHE A 75 -4.49 -10.57 -1.65
CA PHE A 75 -3.89 -11.78 -2.19
C PHE A 75 -2.39 -11.83 -1.87
N THR A 76 -1.79 -12.98 -2.09
CA THR A 76 -0.34 -13.21 -1.96
C THR A 76 0.25 -13.50 -3.34
N LEU A 77 1.43 -12.95 -3.61
CA LEU A 77 2.26 -13.21 -4.79
C LEU A 77 3.43 -14.15 -4.42
#